data_AF-K1U629-F1
#
_entry.id   AF-K1U629-F1
#
_cell.length_a   1.000
_cell.length_b   1.000
_cell.length_c   1.000
_cell.angle_alpha   90.00
_cell.angle_beta   90.00
_cell.angle_gamma   90.00
#
_symmetry.space_group_name_H-M   'P 1'
#
loop_
_entity.id
_entity.type
_entity.pdbx_description
1 polymer ?
#
loop_
_entity_poly.entity_id
_entity_poly.type
_entity_poly.pdbx_seq_one_letter_code
_entity_poly.pdbx_strand_id
1 'polypeptide(L)'
;YEVGDLYDRDGVKGVVCIVSDEGTHGLVISLEQIYLTWSEFRKPDLRTVGAENRTDGEENMRTVEAYIAANGLSWDDFPAFKWCRERGEGWYLPSIDELLTIGHNYNGGSRMKNNRQARNKFNDALKDAGGKRMDRMVYYFSSTEMDEKNAYTSHTSLEPPYVVEIPKYNKFLVRAVHKF
;
A
#
# COMPACT_ATOMS: atom_id res chain seq x y z
N TYR A 1 13.49 -8.74 12.83
CA TYR A 1 12.47 -9.39 11.98
C TYR A 1 13.05 -9.63 10.59
N GLU A 2 12.50 -10.57 9.85
CA GLU A 2 12.76 -10.79 8.43
C GLU A 2 11.50 -10.60 7.60
N VAL A 3 11.66 -10.35 6.30
CA VAL A 3 10.54 -10.35 5.35
C VAL A 3 9.84 -11.71 5.38
N GLY A 4 8.51 -11.66 5.55
CA GLY A 4 7.66 -12.84 5.68
C GLY A 4 7.43 -13.30 7.12
N ASP A 5 8.03 -12.67 8.13
CA ASP A 5 7.70 -12.96 9.53
C ASP A 5 6.31 -12.42 9.89
N LEU A 6 5.61 -13.13 10.78
CA LEU A 6 4.41 -12.63 11.42
C LEU A 6 4.80 -11.56 12.44
N TYR A 7 4.20 -10.37 12.31
CA TYR A 7 4.20 -9.34 13.34
C TYR A 7 2.86 -9.38 14.07
N ASP A 8 2.89 -9.50 15.40
CA ASP A 8 1.71 -9.50 16.28
C ASP A 8 2.12 -8.89 17.63
N ARG A 9 2.10 -7.56 17.72
CA ARG A 9 2.48 -6.78 18.91
C ARG A 9 1.65 -5.52 19.01
N ASP A 10 1.32 -5.10 20.23
CA ASP A 10 0.68 -3.80 20.54
C ASP A 10 -0.58 -3.50 19.70
N GLY A 11 -1.36 -4.53 19.38
CA GLY A 11 -2.58 -4.42 18.56
C GLY A 11 -2.35 -4.33 17.05
N VAL A 12 -1.09 -4.33 16.60
CA VAL A 12 -0.72 -4.40 15.18
C VAL A 12 -0.44 -5.85 14.81
N LYS A 13 -1.20 -6.36 13.83
CA LYS A 13 -1.03 -7.71 13.29
C LYS A 13 -0.94 -7.71 11.78
N GLY A 14 0.11 -8.33 11.25
CA GLY A 14 0.35 -8.45 9.81
C GLY A 14 1.65 -9.17 9.48
N VAL A 15 2.10 -9.08 8.23
CA VAL A 15 3.35 -9.75 7.79
C VAL A 15 4.41 -8.70 7.49
N VAL A 16 5.62 -8.90 8.00
CA VAL A 16 6.75 -8.00 7.77
C VAL A 16 7.11 -7.99 6.27
N CYS A 17 7.12 -6.81 5.65
CA CYS A 17 7.27 -6.65 4.20
C CYS A 17 8.47 -5.78 3.79
N ILE A 18 8.92 -4.88 4.67
CA ILE A 18 10.17 -4.13 4.56
C ILE A 18 10.84 -4.19 5.92
N VAL A 19 12.17 -4.29 5.95
CA VAL A 19 12.96 -4.24 7.18
C VAL A 19 14.23 -3.43 6.91
N SER A 20 14.68 -2.66 7.89
CA SER A 20 16.01 -2.05 7.89
C SER A 20 17.09 -3.12 7.97
N ASP A 21 18.33 -2.77 7.61
CA ASP A 21 19.46 -3.71 7.61
C ASP A 21 19.69 -4.36 8.99
N GLU A 22 19.32 -3.67 10.08
CA GLU A 22 19.48 -4.17 11.45
C GLU A 22 18.29 -5.01 11.95
N GLY A 23 17.20 -5.13 11.20
CA GLY A 23 16.07 -5.95 11.61
C GLY A 23 15.12 -5.32 12.64
N THR A 24 15.39 -4.07 13.05
CA THR A 24 14.78 -3.38 14.20
C THR A 24 13.62 -2.47 13.82
N HIS A 25 13.61 -1.98 12.58
CA HIS A 25 12.57 -1.10 12.07
C HIS A 25 12.08 -1.61 10.71
N GLY A 26 10.83 -1.36 10.36
CA GLY A 26 10.33 -1.79 9.06
C GLY A 26 8.86 -1.48 8.83
N LEU A 27 8.30 -2.14 7.82
CA LEU A 27 6.87 -2.10 7.52
C LEU A 27 6.24 -3.47 7.71
N VAL A 28 5.08 -3.48 8.35
CA VAL A 28 4.14 -4.59 8.38
C VAL A 28 3.06 -4.34 7.32
N ILE A 29 2.71 -5.35 6.52
CA ILE A 29 1.58 -5.30 5.59
C ILE A 29 0.32 -5.91 6.20
N SER A 30 -0.83 -5.32 5.89
CA SER A 30 -2.13 -5.79 6.37
C SER A 30 -2.44 -7.23 5.94
N LEU A 31 -3.07 -7.99 6.83
CA LEU A 31 -3.61 -9.32 6.51
C LEU A 31 -4.71 -9.24 5.45
N GLU A 32 -5.58 -8.25 5.58
CA GLU A 32 -6.69 -8.03 4.66
C GLU A 32 -6.29 -7.14 3.47
N GLN A 33 -7.14 -7.14 2.46
CA GLN A 33 -7.07 -6.29 1.28
C GLN A 33 -8.48 -6.15 0.69
N ILE A 34 -8.74 -5.05 0.00
CA ILE A 34 -10.07 -4.72 -0.55
C ILE A 34 -9.96 -3.89 -1.82
N TYR A 35 -10.93 -4.00 -2.73
CA TYR A 35 -11.01 -3.12 -3.91
C TYR A 35 -11.73 -1.82 -3.57
N LEU A 36 -11.00 -0.70 -3.63
CA LEU A 36 -11.52 0.64 -3.34
C LEU A 36 -11.01 1.64 -4.37
N THR A 37 -11.69 2.78 -4.45
CA THR A 37 -11.24 3.97 -5.17
C THR A 37 -10.20 4.72 -4.33
N TRP A 38 -9.30 5.41 -5.01
CA TRP A 38 -8.37 6.35 -4.37
C TRP A 38 -9.10 7.62 -3.91
N SER A 39 -9.96 8.15 -4.79
CA SER A 39 -10.93 9.20 -4.48
C SER A 39 -12.22 9.03 -5.27
N GLU A 40 -13.34 9.53 -4.76
CA GLU A 40 -14.65 9.46 -5.44
C GLU A 40 -14.89 10.58 -6.47
N PHE A 41 -14.01 11.58 -6.55
CA PHE A 41 -14.15 12.70 -7.50
C PHE A 41 -14.18 12.25 -8.96
N ARG A 42 -15.11 12.83 -9.71
CA ARG A 42 -15.31 12.60 -11.16
C ARG A 42 -15.39 13.94 -11.87
N LYS A 43 -15.29 13.94 -13.20
CA LYS A 43 -15.49 15.18 -13.99
C LYS A 43 -16.89 15.77 -13.70
N PRO A 44 -17.03 17.10 -13.57
CA PRO A 44 -15.98 18.12 -13.73
C PRO A 44 -15.12 18.38 -12.46
N ASP A 45 -15.43 17.74 -11.34
CA ASP A 45 -14.88 18.00 -10.00
C ASP A 45 -13.56 17.29 -9.69
N LEU A 46 -12.76 16.90 -10.69
CA LEU A 46 -11.45 16.30 -10.47
C LEU A 46 -10.52 17.29 -9.75
N ARG A 47 -9.71 16.80 -8.80
CA ARG A 47 -8.86 17.64 -7.96
C ARG A 47 -7.49 17.03 -7.72
N THR A 48 -6.49 17.89 -7.61
CA THR A 48 -5.17 17.57 -7.06
C THR A 48 -5.20 17.79 -5.55
N VAL A 49 -4.70 16.80 -4.80
CA VAL A 49 -4.66 16.79 -3.33
C VAL A 49 -3.31 17.24 -2.80
N GLY A 50 -2.23 16.96 -3.54
CA GLY A 50 -0.83 17.21 -3.18
C GLY A 50 -0.11 16.01 -2.55
N ALA A 51 -0.70 14.80 -2.60
CA ALA A 51 -0.15 13.59 -1.99
C ALA A 51 0.97 12.95 -2.85
N GLU A 52 2.04 13.68 -3.10
CA GLU A 52 3.06 13.36 -4.12
C GLU A 52 4.33 12.68 -3.57
N ASN A 53 4.44 12.49 -2.25
CA ASN A 53 5.64 11.87 -1.67
C ASN A 53 5.76 10.42 -2.16
N ARG A 54 6.89 10.09 -2.79
CA ARG A 54 7.09 8.77 -3.38
C ARG A 54 7.59 7.72 -2.39
N THR A 55 8.16 8.13 -1.26
CA THR A 55 8.86 7.26 -0.32
C THR A 55 8.21 7.19 1.07
N ASP A 56 7.31 8.12 1.40
CA ASP A 56 6.60 8.12 2.69
C ASP A 56 5.08 8.20 2.49
N GLY A 57 4.42 7.04 2.55
CA GLY A 57 2.96 6.96 2.47
C GLY A 57 2.25 7.57 3.68
N GLU A 58 2.92 7.65 4.83
CA GLU A 58 2.36 8.24 6.02
C GLU A 58 2.30 9.77 5.89
N GLU A 59 3.31 10.39 5.27
CA GLU A 59 3.26 11.82 4.92
C GLU A 59 2.12 12.10 3.94
N ASN A 60 1.93 11.25 2.92
CA ASN A 60 0.80 11.39 2.00
C ASN A 60 -0.56 11.30 2.73
N MET A 61 -0.69 10.40 3.71
CA MET A 61 -1.89 10.30 4.54
C MET A 61 -2.18 11.61 5.28
N ARG A 62 -1.15 12.26 5.84
CA ARG A 62 -1.27 13.57 6.50
C ARG A 62 -1.66 14.67 5.51
N THR A 63 -1.13 14.63 4.29
CA THR A 63 -1.51 15.57 3.22
C THR A 63 -2.98 15.42 2.84
N VAL A 64 -3.48 14.19 2.69
CA VAL A 64 -4.91 13.92 2.43
C VAL A 64 -5.78 14.42 3.59
N GLU A 65 -5.37 14.17 4.85
CA GLU A 65 -6.10 14.66 6.02
C GLU A 65 -6.18 16.19 6.06
N ALA A 66 -5.06 16.88 5.81
CA ALA A 66 -5.03 18.34 5.74
C ALA A 66 -5.90 18.87 4.59
N TYR A 67 -5.86 18.21 3.43
CA TYR A 67 -6.69 18.57 2.29
C TYR A 67 -8.19 18.41 2.59
N ILE A 68 -8.58 17.32 3.25
CA ILE A 68 -9.95 17.08 3.69
C ILE A 68 -10.43 18.22 4.58
N ALA A 69 -9.65 18.57 5.60
CA ALA A 69 -9.99 19.63 6.55
C ALA A 69 -10.08 21.01 5.87
N ALA A 70 -9.14 21.35 4.99
CA ALA A 70 -9.10 22.65 4.31
C ALA A 70 -10.24 22.85 3.30
N ASN A 71 -10.81 21.77 2.77
CA ASN A 71 -11.83 21.81 1.71
C ASN A 71 -13.23 21.41 2.17
N GLY A 72 -13.44 21.14 3.47
CA GLY A 72 -14.73 20.73 4.02
C GLY A 72 -15.22 19.37 3.47
N LEU A 73 -14.29 18.46 3.22
CA LEU A 73 -14.56 17.12 2.68
C LEU A 73 -14.70 16.08 3.79
N SER A 74 -14.97 14.83 3.41
CA SER A 74 -14.97 13.67 4.30
C SER A 74 -13.89 12.66 3.88
N TRP A 75 -13.50 11.79 4.81
CA TRP A 75 -12.75 10.58 4.48
C TRP A 75 -13.50 9.64 3.52
N ASP A 76 -14.83 9.75 3.45
CA ASP A 76 -15.64 9.03 2.46
C ASP A 76 -15.30 9.43 1.02
N ASP A 77 -14.76 10.63 0.80
CA ASP A 77 -14.29 11.07 -0.51
C ASP A 77 -12.96 10.40 -0.92
N PHE A 78 -12.28 9.74 0.02
CA PHE A 78 -10.98 9.06 -0.14
C PHE A 78 -10.98 7.62 0.40
N PRO A 79 -11.75 6.68 -0.19
CA PRO A 79 -12.02 5.39 0.42
C PRO A 79 -10.79 4.53 0.71
N ALA A 80 -9.78 4.52 -0.17
CA ALA A 80 -8.54 3.78 0.05
C ALA A 80 -7.80 4.23 1.33
N PHE A 81 -7.72 5.55 1.54
CA PHE A 81 -7.06 6.12 2.73
C PHE A 81 -7.89 5.88 3.99
N LYS A 82 -9.21 6.10 3.90
CA LYS A 82 -10.16 5.81 4.99
C LYS A 82 -10.01 4.36 5.47
N TRP A 83 -10.03 3.41 4.55
CA TRP A 83 -9.91 2.00 4.91
C TRP A 83 -8.57 1.69 5.58
N CYS A 84 -7.47 2.31 5.16
CA CYS A 84 -6.18 2.11 5.81
C CYS A 84 -6.21 2.60 7.26
N ARG A 85 -6.65 3.85 7.50
CA ARG A 85 -6.67 4.44 8.86
C ARG A 85 -7.66 3.78 9.82
N GLU A 86 -8.78 3.25 9.33
CA GLU A 86 -9.80 2.57 10.15
C GLU A 86 -9.31 1.22 10.73
N ARG A 87 -8.15 0.73 10.29
CA ARG A 87 -7.51 -0.47 10.83
C ARG A 87 -6.81 -0.22 12.16
N GLY A 88 -6.68 1.03 12.57
CA GLY A 88 -6.00 1.45 13.80
C GLY A 88 -4.98 2.56 13.54
N GLU A 89 -4.56 3.22 14.61
CA GLU A 89 -3.56 4.28 14.55
C GLU A 89 -2.26 3.81 13.89
N GLY A 90 -1.70 4.65 13.01
CA GLY A 90 -0.45 4.38 12.29
C GLY A 90 -0.58 3.51 11.04
N TRP A 91 -1.76 2.96 10.72
CA TRP A 91 -1.97 2.28 9.44
C TRP A 91 -2.19 3.29 8.31
N TYR A 92 -1.46 3.14 7.21
CA TYR A 92 -1.55 4.03 6.06
C TYR A 92 -1.47 3.29 4.72
N LEU A 93 -1.87 3.97 3.65
CA LEU A 93 -1.73 3.49 2.28
C LEU A 93 -0.27 3.69 1.84
N PRO A 94 0.48 2.65 1.44
CA PRO A 94 1.89 2.81 1.11
C PRO A 94 2.10 3.72 -0.08
N SER A 95 3.20 4.48 -0.06
CA SER A 95 3.69 5.23 -1.22
C SER A 95 4.15 4.28 -2.35
N ILE A 96 4.34 4.85 -3.54
CA ILE A 96 4.72 4.04 -4.71
C ILE A 96 6.08 3.35 -4.53
N ASP A 97 7.08 3.99 -3.93
CA ASP A 97 8.40 3.38 -3.74
C ASP A 97 8.40 2.36 -2.59
N GLU A 98 7.54 2.54 -1.56
CA GLU A 98 7.25 1.49 -0.57
C GLU A 98 6.62 0.25 -1.24
N LEU A 99 5.63 0.42 -2.13
CA LEU A 99 5.04 -0.70 -2.88
C LEU A 99 6.04 -1.40 -3.80
N LEU A 100 6.91 -0.63 -4.47
CA LEU A 100 7.96 -1.20 -5.31
C LEU A 100 8.90 -2.07 -4.49
N THR A 101 9.33 -1.56 -3.33
CA THR A 101 10.17 -2.28 -2.36
C THR A 101 9.48 -3.52 -1.79
N ILE A 102 8.18 -3.42 -1.45
CA ILE A 102 7.38 -4.59 -1.03
C ILE A 102 7.39 -5.66 -2.12
N GLY A 103 7.16 -5.30 -3.38
CA GLY A 103 7.19 -6.31 -4.45
C GLY A 103 8.59 -6.82 -4.77
N HIS A 104 9.65 -6.05 -4.52
CA HIS A 104 11.04 -6.53 -4.58
C HIS A 104 11.32 -7.58 -3.49
N ASN A 105 10.94 -7.28 -2.25
CA ASN A 105 11.10 -8.17 -1.09
C ASN A 105 10.22 -9.42 -1.17
N TYR A 106 8.99 -9.28 -1.66
CA TYR A 106 8.08 -10.39 -1.94
C TYR A 106 8.69 -11.40 -2.93
N ASN A 107 9.50 -10.92 -3.89
CA ASN A 107 10.26 -11.78 -4.81
C ASN A 107 11.64 -12.20 -4.27
N GLY A 108 11.89 -12.07 -2.96
CA GLY A 108 13.12 -12.52 -2.31
C GLY A 108 14.31 -11.60 -2.56
N GLY A 109 14.08 -10.27 -2.61
CA GLY A 109 15.14 -9.28 -2.77
C GLY A 109 15.61 -9.08 -4.22
N SER A 110 14.81 -9.50 -5.20
CA SER A 110 15.08 -9.22 -6.61
C SER A 110 13.82 -9.42 -7.45
N ARG A 111 13.60 -8.54 -8.45
CA ARG A 111 12.60 -8.78 -9.52
C ARG A 111 13.20 -9.35 -10.80
N MET A 112 14.50 -9.68 -10.83
CA MET A 112 15.16 -10.23 -12.02
C MET A 112 15.04 -11.75 -12.13
N LYS A 113 14.79 -12.44 -11.01
CA LYS A 113 14.72 -13.90 -10.96
C LYS A 113 13.48 -14.35 -10.22
N ASN A 114 12.89 -15.43 -10.72
CA ASN A 114 11.74 -16.03 -10.10
C ASN A 114 12.12 -16.75 -8.80
N ASN A 115 11.80 -16.16 -7.64
CA ASN A 115 11.94 -16.81 -6.34
C ASN A 115 10.58 -17.31 -5.80
N ARG A 116 10.20 -18.54 -6.18
CA ARG A 116 8.94 -19.15 -5.74
C ARG A 116 8.92 -19.43 -4.23
N GLN A 117 10.06 -19.79 -3.66
CA GLN A 117 10.15 -20.11 -2.24
C GLN A 117 9.87 -18.88 -1.37
N ALA A 118 10.47 -17.73 -1.69
CA ALA A 118 10.22 -16.47 -0.97
C ALA A 118 8.74 -16.06 -1.03
N ARG A 119 8.13 -16.10 -2.22
CA ARG A 119 6.70 -15.78 -2.37
C ARG A 119 5.76 -16.74 -1.66
N ASN A 120 6.12 -18.03 -1.59
CA ASN A 120 5.37 -19.00 -0.83
C ASN A 120 5.50 -18.70 0.66
N LYS A 121 6.73 -18.54 1.21
CA LYS A 121 6.96 -18.14 2.61
C LYS A 121 6.10 -16.93 2.99
N PHE A 122 6.13 -15.87 2.18
CA PHE A 122 5.37 -14.65 2.43
C PHE A 122 3.84 -14.86 2.42
N ASN A 123 3.33 -15.60 1.42
CA ASN A 123 1.90 -15.86 1.29
C ASN A 123 1.37 -16.89 2.30
N ASP A 124 2.20 -17.85 2.68
CA ASP A 124 1.89 -18.84 3.70
C ASP A 124 1.80 -18.13 5.05
N ALA A 125 2.72 -17.21 5.38
CA ALA A 125 2.60 -16.36 6.56
C ALA A 125 1.29 -15.54 6.59
N LEU A 126 0.90 -14.93 5.45
CA LEU A 126 -0.38 -14.23 5.35
C LEU A 126 -1.56 -15.19 5.58
N LYS A 127 -1.56 -16.34 4.91
CA LYS A 127 -2.64 -17.32 4.97
C LYS A 127 -2.78 -17.93 6.36
N ASP A 128 -1.68 -18.34 6.97
CA ASP A 128 -1.64 -18.99 8.28
C ASP A 128 -2.08 -18.03 9.39
N ALA A 129 -1.89 -16.72 9.18
CA ALA A 129 -2.43 -15.66 10.04
C ALA A 129 -3.90 -15.28 9.72
N GLY A 130 -4.57 -15.97 8.79
CA GLY A 130 -5.96 -15.71 8.40
C GLY A 130 -6.15 -14.61 7.33
N GLY A 131 -5.06 -14.10 6.78
CA GLY A 131 -5.03 -13.06 5.75
C GLY A 131 -5.25 -13.55 4.32
N LYS A 132 -5.32 -12.59 3.40
CA LYS A 132 -5.37 -12.83 1.96
C LYS A 132 -3.95 -12.89 1.39
N ARG A 133 -3.74 -13.75 0.40
CA ARG A 133 -2.47 -13.83 -0.33
C ARG A 133 -2.29 -12.61 -1.23
N MET A 134 -1.04 -12.20 -1.45
CA MET A 134 -0.71 -11.25 -2.50
C MET A 134 -0.81 -11.93 -3.87
N ASP A 135 -1.58 -11.32 -4.77
CA ASP A 135 -1.54 -11.65 -6.19
C ASP A 135 -0.44 -10.84 -6.89
N ARG A 136 0.30 -11.51 -7.78
CA ARG A 136 1.40 -10.92 -8.56
C ARG A 136 0.93 -10.05 -9.70
N MET A 137 -0.22 -10.39 -10.29
CA MET A 137 -0.69 -9.77 -11.53
C MET A 137 -1.69 -8.65 -11.26
N VAL A 138 -2.17 -8.53 -10.02
CA VAL A 138 -3.10 -7.48 -9.61
C VAL A 138 -2.32 -6.24 -9.19
N TYR A 139 -2.83 -5.09 -9.63
CA TYR A 139 -2.33 -3.77 -9.24
C TYR A 139 -2.90 -3.35 -7.89
N TYR A 140 -2.01 -2.82 -7.05
CA TYR A 140 -2.34 -2.20 -5.77
C TYR A 140 -2.24 -0.68 -5.91
N PHE A 141 -3.20 0.04 -5.34
CA PHE A 141 -3.09 1.50 -5.21
C PHE A 141 -1.95 1.85 -4.27
N SER A 142 -1.17 2.87 -4.66
CA SER A 142 -0.32 3.61 -3.74
C SER A 142 -1.02 4.89 -3.27
N SER A 143 -0.50 5.50 -2.21
CA SER A 143 -0.90 6.85 -1.79
C SER A 143 -0.40 7.95 -2.71
N THR A 144 0.58 7.66 -3.57
CA THR A 144 1.25 8.66 -4.39
C THR A 144 0.36 9.09 -5.56
N GLU A 145 -0.13 10.32 -5.47
CA GLU A 145 -0.87 11.03 -6.49
C GLU A 145 0.05 11.37 -7.68
N MET A 146 -0.51 11.34 -8.90
CA MET A 146 0.20 11.77 -10.10
C MET A 146 -0.31 13.11 -10.62
N ASP A 147 -1.62 13.24 -10.76
CA ASP A 147 -2.30 14.44 -11.25
C ASP A 147 -3.73 14.47 -10.70
N GLU A 148 -4.60 15.40 -11.14
CA GLU A 148 -5.97 15.52 -10.65
C GLU A 148 -6.84 14.27 -10.94
N LYS A 149 -6.45 13.46 -11.92
CA LYS A 149 -7.21 12.32 -12.44
C LYS A 149 -6.66 10.99 -11.95
N ASN A 150 -5.35 10.85 -11.79
CA ASN A 150 -4.65 9.58 -11.68
C ASN A 150 -3.84 9.48 -10.38
N ALA A 151 -3.68 8.25 -9.90
CA ALA A 151 -2.74 7.87 -8.86
C ALA A 151 -1.83 6.75 -9.36
N TYR A 152 -0.65 6.62 -8.76
CA TYR A 152 0.26 5.54 -9.11
C TYR A 152 -0.17 4.21 -8.48
N THR A 153 0.04 3.14 -9.23
CA THR A 153 -0.18 1.76 -8.82
C THR A 153 1.02 0.90 -9.14
N SER A 154 1.16 -0.22 -8.44
CA SER A 154 2.16 -1.23 -8.75
C SER A 154 1.62 -2.63 -8.56
N HIS A 155 2.21 -3.60 -9.25
CA HIS A 155 2.00 -5.02 -9.03
C HIS A 155 3.28 -5.67 -8.50
N THR A 156 3.20 -6.92 -8.04
CA THR A 156 4.36 -7.67 -7.52
C THR A 156 4.92 -8.70 -8.50
N SER A 157 4.50 -8.67 -9.77
CA SER A 157 5.12 -9.45 -10.85
C SER A 157 6.57 -9.01 -11.16
N LEU A 158 7.27 -9.88 -11.89
CA LEU A 158 8.66 -9.71 -12.32
C LEU A 158 8.78 -8.87 -13.58
N GLU A 159 7.73 -8.79 -14.39
CA GLU A 159 7.77 -8.11 -15.68
C GLU A 159 7.38 -6.63 -15.52
N PRO A 160 8.13 -5.69 -16.10
CA PRO A 160 7.70 -4.29 -16.17
C PRO A 160 6.52 -4.10 -17.15
N PRO A 161 5.81 -2.96 -17.12
CA PRO A 161 6.06 -1.78 -16.27
C PRO A 161 5.59 -1.96 -14.83
N TYR A 162 6.43 -1.59 -13.86
CA TYR A 162 6.09 -1.73 -12.43
C TYR A 162 5.24 -0.58 -11.88
N VAL A 163 5.29 0.59 -12.50
CA VAL A 163 4.54 1.78 -12.10
C VAL A 163 3.57 2.08 -13.22
N VAL A 164 2.28 2.10 -12.90
CA VAL A 164 1.21 2.38 -13.85
C VAL A 164 0.28 3.42 -13.23
N GLU A 165 -0.07 4.43 -14.02
CA GLU A 165 -1.04 5.45 -13.66
C GLU A 165 -2.47 4.95 -13.92
N ILE A 166 -3.35 5.16 -12.95
CA ILE A 166 -4.71 4.67 -13.01
C ILE A 166 -5.66 5.74 -12.48
N PRO A 167 -6.85 5.92 -13.09
CA PRO A 167 -7.83 6.88 -12.60
C PRO A 167 -8.22 6.64 -11.14
N LYS A 168 -8.20 7.70 -10.32
CA LYS A 168 -8.49 7.64 -8.88
C LYS A 168 -9.88 7.08 -8.55
N TYR A 169 -10.85 7.30 -9.43
CA TYR A 169 -12.25 6.86 -9.26
C TYR A 169 -12.51 5.40 -9.66
N ASN A 170 -11.49 4.69 -10.17
CA ASN A 170 -11.61 3.26 -10.46
C ASN A 170 -11.25 2.46 -9.20
N LYS A 171 -11.82 1.25 -9.07
CA LYS A 171 -11.54 0.38 -7.93
C LYS A 171 -10.32 -0.50 -8.20
N PHE A 172 -9.31 -0.40 -7.35
CA PHE A 172 -8.12 -1.25 -7.35
C PHE A 172 -7.84 -1.77 -5.95
N LEU A 173 -6.97 -2.78 -5.88
CA LEU A 173 -6.68 -3.45 -4.63
C LEU A 173 -5.94 -2.49 -3.69
N VAL A 174 -6.36 -2.43 -2.45
CA VAL A 174 -5.75 -1.62 -1.40
C VAL A 174 -5.19 -2.56 -0.34
N ARG A 175 -3.97 -2.23 0.10
CA ARG A 175 -3.27 -2.93 1.18
C ARG A 175 -2.58 -1.91 2.05
N ALA A 176 -2.86 -1.94 3.34
CA ALA A 176 -2.31 -0.97 4.27
C ALA A 176 -0.94 -1.46 4.78
N VAL A 177 -0.11 -0.51 5.19
CA VAL A 177 1.15 -0.76 5.89
C VAL A 177 1.17 -0.02 7.23
N HIS A 178 2.04 -0.47 8.13
CA HIS A 178 2.26 0.12 9.44
C HIS A 178 3.77 0.06 9.77
N LYS A 179 4.32 1.15 10.32
CA LYS A 179 5.73 1.22 10.72
C LYS A 179 5.92 0.56 12.10
N PHE A 180 6.91 -0.32 12.22
CA PHE A 180 7.27 -0.96 13.50
C PHE A 180 8.74 -0.79 13.82
#